data_AF-A0A7Y3AKV4-F1
#
_entry.id   AF-A0A7Y3AKV4-F1
#
_cell.length_a   1.000
_cell.length_b   1.000
_cell.length_c   1.000
_cell.angle_alpha   90.00
_cell.angle_beta   90.00
_cell.angle_gamma   90.00
#
_symmetry.space_group_name_H-M   'P 1'
#
loop_
_entity.id
_entity.type
_entity.pdbx_description
1 polymer ?
#
loop_
_entity_poly.entity_id
_entity_poly.type
_entity_poly.pdbx_seq_one_letter_code
_entity_poly.pdbx_strand_id
1 'polypeptide(L)' 'MKELDVLFESFLEQEAEALGSGGWPELDELLEQEDDVLFDWISGRNLPGDPALLNLIETLCHAK' A
#
# COMPACT_ATOMS: atom_id res chain seq x y z
N MET A 1 -6.92 2.12 -10.89
CA MET A 1 -7.64 0.87 -11.30
C MET A 1 -8.64 0.54 -10.20
N LYS A 2 -9.84 0.00 -10.50
CA LYS A 2 -10.86 -0.23 -9.47
C LYS A 2 -10.45 -1.20 -8.38
N GLU A 3 -9.61 -2.18 -8.70
CA GLU A 3 -9.09 -3.14 -7.73
C GLU A 3 -8.21 -2.47 -6.67
N LEU A 4 -7.35 -1.53 -7.09
CA LEU A 4 -6.51 -0.76 -6.18
C LEU A 4 -7.36 0.13 -5.27
N ASP A 5 -8.38 0.78 -5.83
CA ASP A 5 -9.29 1.66 -5.05
C ASP A 5 -9.93 0.91 -3.87
N VAL A 6 -10.45 -0.30 -4.11
CA VAL A 6 -11.08 -1.14 -3.06
C VAL A 6 -10.07 -1.58 -2.00
N LEU A 7 -8.83 -1.87 -2.43
CA LEU A 7 -7.77 -2.36 -1.55
C LEU A 7 -7.25 -1.25 -0.64
N PHE A 8 -7.03 -0.05 -1.20
CA PHE A 8 -6.67 1.14 -0.44
C PHE A 8 -7.81 1.58 0.49
N GLU A 9 -9.07 1.55 0.05
CA GLU A 9 -10.21 1.88 0.90
C GLU A 9 -10.25 0.97 2.13
N SER A 10 -10.12 -0.35 1.93
CA SER A 10 -10.10 -1.33 3.03
C SER A 10 -8.90 -1.11 3.98
N PHE A 11 -7.72 -0.83 3.44
CA PHE A 11 -6.52 -0.53 4.23
C PHE A 11 -6.67 0.77 5.04
N LEU A 12 -7.12 1.85 4.41
CA LEU A 12 -7.32 3.16 5.06
C LEU A 12 -8.36 3.07 6.17
N GLU A 13 -9.42 2.27 6.01
CA GLU A 13 -10.41 2.01 7.06
C GLU A 13 -9.81 1.25 8.25
N GLN A 14 -8.97 0.24 8.01
CA GLN A 14 -8.35 -0.58 9.06
C GLN A 14 -7.25 0.18 9.83
N GLU A 15 -6.44 0.94 9.10
CA GLU A 15 -5.28 1.66 9.63
C GLU A 15 -5.58 3.13 9.96
N ALA A 16 -6.85 3.53 9.97
CA ALA A 16 -7.27 4.93 10.19
C ALA A 16 -6.68 5.55 11.47
N GLU A 17 -6.60 4.78 12.56
CA GLU A 17 -6.00 5.23 13.81
C GLU A 17 -4.48 5.39 13.70
N ALA A 18 -3.80 4.43 13.06
CA ALA A 18 -2.36 4.47 12.82
C ALA A 18 -1.99 5.68 11.96
N LEU A 19 -2.71 5.89 10.84
CA LEU A 19 -2.53 7.04 9.95
C LEU A 19 -2.76 8.37 10.69
N GLY A 20 -3.81 8.45 11.52
CA GLY A 20 -4.09 9.63 12.34
C GLY A 20 -3.00 9.96 13.36
N SER A 21 -2.21 8.96 13.78
CA SER A 21 -1.06 9.12 14.66
C SER A 21 0.27 9.38 13.93
N GLY A 22 0.26 9.47 12.60
CA GLY A 22 1.46 9.61 11.76
C GLY A 22 2.17 8.29 11.45
N GLY A 23 1.45 7.17 11.52
CA GLY A 23 1.91 5.87 11.03
C GLY A 23 2.01 5.85 9.51
N TRP A 24 2.86 4.97 8.99
CA TRP A 24 3.06 4.73 7.54
C TRP A 24 3.60 5.95 6.76
N PRO A 25 4.75 6.52 7.12
CA PRO A 25 5.35 7.61 6.35
C PRO A 25 5.69 7.20 4.90
N GLU A 26 5.90 5.91 4.64
CA GLU A 26 6.14 5.37 3.30
C GLU A 26 4.86 5.30 2.44
N LEU A 27 3.68 5.56 3.01
CA LEU A 27 2.43 5.60 2.26
C LEU A 27 2.41 6.73 1.23
N ASP A 28 2.98 7.89 1.56
CA ASP A 28 3.07 9.00 0.62
C ASP A 28 3.92 8.62 -0.60
N GLU A 29 5.07 7.97 -0.39
CA GLU A 29 5.95 7.48 -1.46
C GLU A 29 5.28 6.39 -2.30
N LEU A 30 4.46 5.54 -1.69
CA LEU A 30 3.68 4.52 -2.37
C LEU A 30 2.58 5.14 -3.24
N LEU A 31 1.88 6.16 -2.74
CA LEU A 31 0.81 6.86 -3.48
C LEU A 31 1.35 7.73 -4.63
N GLU A 32 2.64 8.03 -4.66
CA GLU A 32 3.31 8.69 -5.79
C GLU A 32 3.58 7.75 -6.97
N GLN A 33 3.47 6.43 -6.78
CA GLN A 33 3.74 5.45 -7.85
C GLN A 33 2.57 5.35 -8.84
N GLU A 34 2.89 4.91 -10.06
CA GLU A 34 1.87 4.62 -11.07
C GLU A 34 1.06 3.37 -10.72
N ASP A 35 -0.24 3.36 -11.05
CA ASP A 35 -1.14 2.22 -10.84
C ASP A 35 -0.57 0.88 -11.36
N ASP A 36 0.09 0.91 -12.52
CA ASP A 36 0.69 -0.29 -13.14
C ASP A 36 1.84 -0.87 -12.27
N VAL A 37 2.62 0.02 -11.63
CA VAL A 37 3.72 -0.36 -10.72
C VAL A 37 3.14 -0.95 -9.44
N LEU A 38 2.14 -0.27 -8.85
CA LEU A 38 1.45 -0.75 -7.65
C LEU A 38 0.79 -2.10 -7.88
N PHE A 39 0.16 -2.28 -9.04
CA PHE A 39 -0.46 -3.54 -9.41
C PHE A 39 0.55 -4.68 -9.56
N ASP A 40 1.73 -4.41 -10.12
CA ASP A 40 2.82 -5.37 -10.18
C ASP A 40 3.29 -5.78 -8.78
N TRP A 41 3.49 -4.83 -7.87
CA TRP A 41 3.91 -5.09 -6.50
C TRP A 41 2.90 -5.94 -5.73
N ILE A 42 1.62 -5.58 -5.79
CA ILE A 42 0.52 -6.34 -5.17
C ILE A 42 0.38 -7.73 -5.80
N SER A 43 0.74 -7.88 -7.08
CA SER A 43 0.81 -9.18 -7.76
C SER A 43 2.04 -10.01 -7.39
N GLY A 44 2.94 -9.51 -6.54
CA GLY A 44 4.21 -10.16 -6.18
C GLY A 44 5.29 -10.07 -7.26
N ARG A 45 5.16 -9.16 -8.23
CA ARG A 45 6.12 -8.92 -9.32
C ARG A 45 6.84 -7.60 -9.10
N ASN A 46 8.08 -7.51 -9.61
CA ASN A 46 8.87 -6.28 -9.65
C ASN A 46 8.92 -5.51 -8.30
N LEU A 47 8.95 -6.25 -7.18
CA LEU A 47 8.83 -5.73 -5.82
C LEU A 47 9.76 -4.55 -5.53
N PRO A 48 9.36 -3.62 -4.65
CA PRO A 48 10.19 -2.48 -4.30
C PRO A 48 11.49 -2.94 -3.61
N GLY A 49 12.57 -2.21 -3.87
CA GLY A 49 13.86 -2.47 -3.24
C GLY A 49 13.94 -1.99 -1.78
N ASP A 50 13.05 -1.09 -1.38
CA ASP A 50 12.97 -0.60 0.00
C ASP A 50 12.21 -1.61 0.88
N PRO A 51 12.83 -2.16 1.94
CA PRO A 51 12.15 -3.05 2.87
C PRO A 51 10.93 -2.46 3.58
N ALA A 52 10.91 -1.15 3.83
CA ALA A 52 9.78 -0.49 4.48
C ALA A 52 8.56 -0.43 3.55
N LEU A 53 8.79 -0.05 2.28
CA LEU A 53 7.75 -0.05 1.25
C LEU A 53 7.25 -1.47 0.96
N LEU A 54 8.13 -2.47 0.98
CA LEU A 54 7.76 -3.87 0.83
C LEU A 54 6.83 -4.32 1.96
N ASN A 55 7.17 -4.00 3.22
CA ASN A 55 6.34 -4.33 4.38
C ASN A 55 4.96 -3.64 4.31
N LEU A 56 4.91 -2.41 3.80
CA LEU A 56 3.65 -1.71 3.56
C LEU A 56 2.81 -2.43 2.49
N ILE A 57 3.40 -2.83 1.37
CA ILE A 57 2.70 -3.61 0.32
C ILE A 57 2.18 -4.94 0.88
N GLU A 58 2.97 -5.65 1.70
CA GLU A 58 2.53 -6.90 2.34
C GLU A 58 1.35 -6.66 3.28
N THR A 59 1.39 -5.60 4.09
CA THR A 59 0.30 -5.21 4.99
C THR A 59 -0.97 -4.88 4.19
N LEU A 60 -0.81 -4.12 3.10
CA LEU A 60 -1.88 -3.72 2.20
C LEU A 60 -2.53 -4.96 1.53
N CYS A 61 -1.75 -5.95 1.12
CA CYS A 61 -2.25 -7.22 0.56
C CYS A 61 -2.97 -8.11 1.59
N HIS A 62 -2.71 -7.89 2.88
CA HIS A 62 -3.29 -8.68 3.98
C HIS A 62 -4.49 -8.00 4.63
N ALA A 63 -4.76 -6.72 4.33
CA ALA A 63 -5.98 -6.01 4.74
C ALA A 63 -7.21 -6.70 4.12
N LYS A 64 -8.11 -7.23 4.95
CA LYS A 64 -9.31 -7.97 4.54
C LYS A 64 -10.58 -7.42 5.15
#